data_AF-A0A5C0ZN49-F1
#
_entry.id   AF-A0A5C0ZN49-F1
#
_cell.length_a   1.000
_cell.length_b   1.000
_cell.length_c   1.000
_cell.angle_alpha   90.00
_cell.angle_beta   90.00
_cell.angle_gamma   90.00
#
_symmetry.space_group_name_H-M   'P 1'
#
loop_
_entity.id
_entity.type
_entity.pdbx_description
1 polymer ?
#
loop_
_entity_poly.entity_id
_entity_poly.type
_entity_poly.pdbx_seq_one_letter_code
_entity_poly.pdbx_strand_id
1 'polypeptide(L)'
;MKAQVQEKQVIEYLKEMREALLQEIKSIDKTIEGITGNKSNSLASLIPSSAGYTLESKANKKVLKPVENFDPHSKLDYKISYALTNVGQGFKEDILDVLQQAQPELDPYKLEKVVAVRLSYLLKNGFIEGRKIGRRFEYTLIGA
;
A
#
# COMPACT_ATOMS: atom_id res chain seq x y z
N MET A 1 38.28 17.04 -30.83
CA MET A 1 38.77 16.67 -29.49
C MET A 1 37.91 17.19 -28.33
N LYS A 2 37.27 18.37 -28.38
CA LYS A 2 36.46 18.90 -27.26
C LYS A 2 35.16 18.12 -26.95
N ALA A 3 34.46 17.60 -27.96
CA ALA A 3 33.19 16.87 -27.76
C ALA A 3 33.37 15.53 -27.00
N GLN A 4 34.43 14.77 -27.29
CA GLN A 4 34.75 13.51 -26.57
C GLN A 4 35.08 13.73 -25.09
N VAL A 5 35.59 14.91 -24.72
CA VAL A 5 35.90 15.24 -23.32
C VAL A 5 34.61 15.51 -22.54
N GLN A 6 33.63 16.18 -23.17
CA GLN A 6 32.33 16.44 -22.56
C GLN A 6 31.50 15.16 -22.39
N GLU A 7 31.50 14.28 -23.38
CA GLU A 7 30.77 13.01 -23.31
C GLU A 7 31.33 12.09 -22.21
N LYS A 8 32.66 12.04 -22.05
CA LYS A 8 33.29 11.33 -20.94
C LYS A 8 32.91 11.91 -19.57
N GLN A 9 32.88 13.24 -19.45
CA GLN A 9 32.48 13.91 -18.20
C GLN A 9 31.01 13.62 -17.84
N VAL A 10 30.12 13.57 -18.84
CA VAL A 10 28.71 13.21 -18.62
C VAL A 10 28.58 11.76 -18.17
N ILE A 11 29.31 10.84 -18.81
CA ILE A 11 29.30 9.42 -18.43
C ILE A 11 29.82 9.24 -16.99
N GLU A 12 30.87 9.98 -16.62
CA GLU A 12 31.46 9.92 -15.28
C GLU A 12 30.49 10.46 -14.22
N TYR A 13 29.86 11.60 -14.48
CA TYR A 13 28.80 12.15 -13.63
C TYR A 13 27.63 11.17 -13.45
N LEU A 14 27.16 10.53 -14.52
CA LEU A 14 26.08 9.55 -14.44
C LEU A 14 26.48 8.30 -13.66
N LYS A 15 27.74 7.88 -13.71
CA LYS A 15 28.28 6.77 -12.90
C LYS A 15 28.35 7.14 -11.42
N GLU A 16 28.83 8.33 -11.10
CA GLU A 16 28.87 8.84 -9.72
C GLU A 16 27.46 8.97 -9.15
N MET A 17 26.52 9.51 -9.91
CA MET A 17 25.12 9.62 -9.52
C MET A 17 24.49 8.24 -9.29
N ARG A 18 24.77 7.27 -10.16
CA ARG A 18 24.32 5.88 -9.98
C ARG A 18 24.87 5.27 -8.69
N GLU A 19 26.14 5.49 -8.39
CA GLU A 19 26.77 4.97 -7.17
C GLU A 19 26.16 5.59 -5.91
N ALA A 20 25.91 6.90 -5.92
CA ALA A 20 25.25 7.60 -4.82
C ALA A 20 23.84 7.03 -4.52
N LEU A 21 23.04 6.81 -5.58
CA LEU A 21 21.71 6.22 -5.45
C LEU A 21 21.76 4.79 -4.89
N LEU A 22 22.77 3.98 -5.28
CA LEU A 22 22.94 2.64 -4.73
C LEU A 22 23.29 2.65 -3.24
N GLN A 23 24.09 3.62 -2.78
CA GLN A 23 24.37 3.78 -1.35
C GLN A 23 23.13 4.20 -0.57
N GLU A 24 22.28 5.05 -1.15
CA GLU A 24 21.02 5.46 -0.55
C GLU A 24 20.06 4.27 -0.41
N ILE A 25 19.89 3.46 -1.46
CA ILE A 25 19.11 2.21 -1.41
C ILE A 25 19.65 1.27 -0.32
N LYS A 26 20.96 1.07 -0.26
CA LYS A 26 21.60 0.23 0.76
C LYS A 26 21.34 0.71 2.19
N SER A 27 21.25 2.03 2.40
CA SER A 27 20.93 2.61 3.71
C SER A 27 19.47 2.36 4.11
N ILE A 28 18.56 2.40 3.13
CA ILE A 28 17.14 2.10 3.29
C ILE A 28 16.98 0.61 3.66
N ASP A 29 17.65 -0.29 2.94
CA ASP A 29 17.60 -1.73 3.20
C ASP A 29 18.07 -2.08 4.62
N LYS A 30 19.18 -1.50 5.08
CA LYS A 30 19.66 -1.69 6.46
C LYS A 30 18.65 -1.25 7.51
N THR A 31 17.93 -0.16 7.22
CA THR A 31 16.89 0.36 8.11
C THR A 31 15.69 -0.59 8.14
N ILE A 32 15.30 -1.13 6.99
CA ILE A 32 14.25 -2.16 6.87
C ILE A 32 14.66 -3.42 7.65
N GLU A 33 15.89 -3.91 7.49
CA GLU A 33 16.41 -5.06 8.22
C GLU A 33 16.39 -4.83 9.74
N GLY A 34 16.82 -3.65 10.21
CA GLY A 34 16.78 -3.31 11.63
C GLY A 34 15.37 -3.24 12.22
N ILE A 35 14.40 -2.75 11.45
CA ILE A 35 12.99 -2.70 11.86
C ILE A 35 12.35 -4.09 11.83
N THR A 36 12.70 -4.91 10.84
CA THR A 36 12.11 -6.24 10.62
C THR A 36 12.71 -7.29 11.57
N GLY A 37 14.01 -7.23 11.85
CA GLY A 37 14.71 -8.13 12.78
C GLY A 37 14.29 -7.98 14.24
N ASN A 38 13.72 -6.83 14.62
CA ASN A 38 13.30 -6.56 16.01
C ASN A 38 11.90 -7.09 16.37
N LYS A 39 11.18 -7.77 15.45
CA LYS A 39 9.80 -8.26 15.70
C LYS A 39 9.71 -9.69 16.29
N SER A 40 10.82 -10.37 16.57
CA SER A 40 10.79 -11.80 16.89
C SER A 40 10.92 -12.19 18.38
N ASN A 41 10.71 -11.27 19.33
CA ASN A 41 10.77 -11.62 20.76
C ASN A 41 9.66 -10.96 21.60
N SER A 42 8.41 -11.40 21.41
CA SER A 42 7.43 -11.52 22.50
C SER A 42 6.14 -12.12 21.97
N LEU A 43 5.51 -12.96 22.79
CA LEU A 43 4.15 -13.51 22.66
C LEU A 43 3.99 -14.90 22.04
N ALA A 44 4.88 -15.83 22.40
CA ALA A 44 4.61 -17.26 22.24
C ALA A 44 4.77 -18.00 23.57
N SER A 45 3.90 -17.73 24.54
CA SER A 45 3.51 -18.76 25.52
C SER A 45 2.25 -18.33 26.26
N LEU A 46 1.39 -19.32 26.53
CA LEU A 46 0.24 -19.33 27.44
C LEU A 46 -1.13 -18.96 26.80
N ILE A 47 -1.84 -19.97 26.27
CA ILE A 47 -3.02 -20.62 26.92
C ILE A 47 -3.88 -21.40 25.88
N PRO A 48 -4.55 -22.50 26.28
CA PRO A 48 -5.11 -23.53 25.40
C PRO A 48 -6.60 -23.32 25.04
N SER A 49 -7.05 -24.14 24.07
CA SER A 49 -8.40 -24.30 23.55
C SER A 49 -9.49 -24.49 24.61
N SER A 50 -10.60 -23.74 24.50
CA SER A 50 -11.95 -24.27 24.68
C SER A 50 -13.01 -23.29 24.16
N ALA A 51 -14.03 -23.85 23.52
CA ALA A 51 -15.18 -23.18 22.93
C ALA A 51 -15.93 -22.24 23.90
N GLY A 52 -16.45 -21.14 23.36
CA GLY A 52 -17.38 -20.25 24.04
C GLY A 52 -17.67 -19.03 23.18
N TYR A 53 -18.94 -18.89 22.78
CA TYR A 53 -19.43 -17.68 22.14
C TYR A 53 -19.24 -16.49 23.09
N THR A 54 -18.41 -15.53 22.72
CA THR A 54 -18.34 -14.23 23.40
C THR A 54 -18.46 -13.11 22.36
N LEU A 55 -19.56 -12.36 22.50
CA LEU A 55 -19.70 -11.00 22.00
C LEU A 55 -18.64 -10.13 22.72
N GLU A 56 -17.40 -10.18 22.26
CA GLU A 56 -16.34 -9.30 22.71
C GLU A 56 -16.49 -7.94 22.00
N SER A 57 -17.24 -7.05 22.63
CA SER A 57 -17.06 -5.61 22.45
C SER A 57 -15.68 -5.21 23.00
N LYS A 58 -14.65 -5.45 22.20
CA LYS A 58 -13.36 -4.75 22.30
C LYS A 58 -13.16 -4.02 20.98
N ALA A 59 -12.68 -2.79 21.07
CA ALA A 59 -12.35 -1.94 19.95
C ALA A 59 -11.21 -2.55 19.10
N ASN A 60 -11.50 -3.65 18.42
CA ASN A 60 -10.77 -4.08 17.24
C ASN A 60 -11.09 -3.02 16.20
N LYS A 61 -10.17 -2.06 15.98
CA LYS A 61 -10.14 -1.33 14.73
C LYS A 61 -10.17 -2.39 13.65
N LYS A 62 -11.32 -2.53 12.96
CA LYS A 62 -11.47 -3.50 11.89
C LYS A 62 -10.55 -3.00 10.79
N VAL A 63 -9.33 -3.53 10.73
CA VAL A 63 -8.40 -3.18 9.66
C VAL A 63 -8.82 -3.92 8.40
N LEU A 64 -8.73 -3.26 7.25
CA LEU A 64 -8.99 -3.89 5.97
C LEU A 64 -7.84 -4.87 5.68
N LYS A 65 -8.15 -6.16 5.55
CA LYS A 65 -7.14 -7.20 5.28
C LYS A 65 -6.79 -7.23 3.79
N PRO A 66 -5.51 -7.43 3.41
CA PRO A 66 -5.10 -7.62 2.02
C PRO A 66 -5.91 -8.73 1.31
N VAL A 67 -6.18 -8.52 0.02
CA VAL A 67 -6.94 -9.46 -0.82
C VAL A 67 -6.13 -9.69 -2.10
N GLU A 68 -5.67 -10.92 -2.31
CA GLU A 68 -4.85 -11.26 -3.49
C GLU A 68 -5.68 -11.57 -4.73
N ASN A 69 -6.88 -12.13 -4.54
CA ASN A 69 -7.72 -12.60 -5.64
C ASN A 69 -8.94 -11.70 -5.81
N PHE A 70 -9.19 -11.27 -7.04
CA PHE A 70 -10.35 -10.45 -7.35
C PHE A 70 -11.63 -11.26 -7.42
N ASP A 71 -12.68 -10.79 -6.74
CA ASP A 71 -14.03 -11.34 -6.84
C ASP A 71 -15.02 -10.23 -7.29
N PRO A 72 -15.60 -10.32 -8.51
CA PRO A 72 -16.62 -9.41 -9.02
C PRO A 72 -17.87 -9.25 -8.15
N HIS A 73 -18.21 -10.27 -7.37
CA HIS A 73 -19.42 -10.30 -6.54
C HIS A 73 -19.14 -9.91 -5.07
N SER A 74 -17.88 -9.70 -4.72
CA SER A 74 -17.48 -9.27 -3.39
C SER A 74 -17.94 -7.84 -3.07
N LYS A 75 -17.97 -7.51 -1.78
CA LYS A 75 -18.25 -6.14 -1.32
C LYS A 75 -17.15 -5.19 -1.80
N LEU A 76 -17.51 -3.93 -2.03
CA LEU A 76 -16.58 -2.90 -2.48
C LEU A 76 -15.33 -2.77 -1.60
N ASP A 77 -15.45 -3.01 -0.29
CA ASP A 77 -14.31 -3.02 0.64
C ASP A 77 -13.24 -4.02 0.23
N TYR A 78 -13.64 -5.24 -0.16
CA TYR A 78 -12.72 -6.28 -0.59
C TYR A 78 -12.12 -5.95 -1.96
N LYS A 79 -12.90 -5.31 -2.84
CA LYS A 79 -12.40 -4.81 -4.12
C LYS A 79 -11.37 -3.70 -3.93
N ILE A 80 -11.64 -2.73 -3.05
CA ILE A 80 -10.68 -1.68 -2.69
C ILE A 80 -9.44 -2.30 -2.04
N SER A 81 -9.61 -3.31 -1.18
CA SER A 81 -8.48 -4.04 -0.61
C SER A 81 -7.63 -4.73 -1.67
N TYR A 82 -8.26 -5.38 -2.64
CA TYR A 82 -7.57 -5.97 -3.78
C TYR A 82 -6.80 -4.92 -4.57
N ALA A 83 -7.42 -3.79 -4.89
CA ALA A 83 -6.75 -2.70 -5.59
C ALA A 83 -5.53 -2.19 -4.79
N LEU A 84 -5.69 -1.92 -3.49
CA LEU A 84 -4.57 -1.48 -2.64
C LEU A 84 -3.50 -2.56 -2.46
N THR A 85 -3.85 -3.85 -2.52
CA THR A 85 -2.88 -4.96 -2.46
C THR A 85 -2.01 -4.99 -3.73
N ASN A 86 -2.59 -4.66 -4.89
CA ASN A 86 -1.85 -4.62 -6.16
C ASN A 86 -1.00 -3.36 -6.33
N VAL A 87 -1.52 -2.21 -5.87
CA VAL A 87 -0.82 -0.92 -6.02
C VAL A 87 0.14 -0.65 -4.86
N GLY A 88 -0.11 -1.23 -3.68
CA GLY A 88 0.59 -0.95 -2.42
C GLY A 88 0.14 0.39 -1.83
N GLN A 89 0.57 1.49 -2.45
CA GLN A 89 0.20 2.86 -2.08
C GLN A 89 -0.28 3.60 -3.32
N GLY A 90 -1.50 4.15 -3.29
CA GLY A 90 -2.08 4.74 -4.48
C GLY A 90 -3.10 5.83 -4.21
N PHE A 91 -3.24 6.75 -5.15
CA PHE A 91 -4.33 7.69 -5.21
C PHE A 91 -5.63 6.98 -5.60
N LYS A 92 -6.75 7.69 -5.44
CA LYS A 92 -8.07 7.21 -5.89
C LYS A 92 -8.04 6.77 -7.35
N GLU A 93 -7.31 7.50 -8.21
CA GLU A 93 -7.19 7.20 -9.63
C GLU A 93 -6.54 5.82 -9.86
N ASP A 94 -5.43 5.53 -9.17
CA ASP A 94 -4.73 4.23 -9.27
C ASP A 94 -5.62 3.07 -8.83
N ILE A 95 -6.41 3.27 -7.77
CA ILE A 95 -7.39 2.29 -7.28
C ILE A 95 -8.48 2.05 -8.32
N LEU A 96 -8.97 3.11 -8.98
CA LEU A 96 -10.00 3.00 -10.01
C LEU A 96 -9.48 2.26 -11.24
N ASP A 97 -8.24 2.53 -11.66
CA ASP A 97 -7.63 1.86 -12.80
C ASP A 97 -7.56 0.34 -12.60
N VAL A 98 -7.14 -0.12 -11.41
CA VAL A 98 -7.12 -1.56 -11.09
C VAL A 98 -8.53 -2.16 -11.09
N LEU A 99 -9.51 -1.45 -10.53
CA LEU A 99 -10.89 -1.94 -10.49
C LEU A 99 -11.54 -1.97 -11.87
N GLN A 100 -11.25 -1.00 -12.73
CA GLN A 100 -11.76 -0.96 -14.10
C GLN A 100 -11.11 -2.04 -14.97
N GLN A 101 -9.82 -2.31 -14.78
CA GLN A 101 -9.14 -3.44 -15.43
C GLN A 101 -9.75 -4.78 -15.01
N ALA A 102 -10.07 -4.94 -13.73
CA ALA A 102 -10.69 -6.16 -13.21
C ALA A 102 -12.18 -6.31 -13.58
N GLN A 103 -12.89 -5.20 -13.79
CA GLN A 103 -14.30 -5.18 -14.24
C GLN A 103 -14.57 -4.08 -15.27
N PRO A 104 -14.22 -4.31 -16.55
CA PRO A 104 -14.38 -3.30 -17.61
C PRO A 104 -15.83 -2.90 -17.88
N GLU A 105 -16.78 -3.78 -17.56
CA GLU A 105 -18.23 -3.60 -17.76
C GLU A 105 -18.85 -2.55 -16.83
N LEU A 106 -18.15 -2.15 -15.75
CA LEU A 106 -18.66 -1.14 -14.82
C LEU A 106 -18.57 0.26 -15.42
N ASP A 107 -19.64 1.04 -15.23
CA ASP A 107 -19.68 2.46 -15.56
C ASP A 107 -18.64 3.23 -14.71
N PRO A 108 -17.59 3.80 -15.34
CA PRO A 108 -16.49 4.44 -14.63
C PRO A 108 -16.93 5.60 -13.75
N TYR A 109 -17.94 6.37 -14.19
CA TYR A 109 -18.41 7.54 -13.46
C TYR A 109 -19.17 7.16 -12.18
N LYS A 110 -19.92 6.05 -12.23
CA LYS A 110 -20.57 5.49 -11.03
C LYS A 110 -19.53 4.87 -10.10
N LEU A 111 -18.57 4.13 -10.65
CA LEU A 111 -17.51 3.50 -9.87
C LEU A 111 -16.69 4.55 -9.10
N GLU A 112 -16.28 5.63 -9.76
CA GLU A 112 -15.55 6.73 -9.13
C GLU A 112 -16.27 7.29 -7.91
N LYS A 113 -17.56 7.63 -8.04
CA LYS A 113 -18.35 8.21 -6.94
C LYS A 113 -18.43 7.28 -5.75
N VAL A 114 -18.73 6.00 -6.00
CA VAL A 114 -18.92 5.03 -4.92
C VAL A 114 -17.57 4.73 -4.23
N VAL A 115 -16.48 4.61 -4.99
CA VAL A 115 -15.13 4.43 -4.45
C VAL A 115 -14.69 5.64 -3.64
N ALA A 116 -14.91 6.87 -4.10
CA ALA A 116 -14.54 8.09 -3.36
C ALA A 116 -15.25 8.19 -2.01
N VAL A 117 -16.56 7.90 -1.99
CA VAL A 117 -17.35 7.86 -0.74
C VAL A 117 -16.82 6.76 0.18
N ARG A 118 -16.51 5.58 -0.37
CA ARG A 118 -16.06 4.45 0.42
C ARG A 118 -14.66 4.64 0.98
N LEU A 119 -13.71 5.18 0.22
CA LEU A 119 -12.37 5.54 0.69
C LEU A 119 -12.44 6.56 1.83
N SER A 120 -13.31 7.57 1.71
CA SER A 120 -13.52 8.55 2.78
C SER A 120 -14.01 7.89 4.07
N TYR A 121 -14.94 6.92 3.96
CA TYR A 121 -15.41 6.13 5.09
C TYR A 121 -14.29 5.27 5.70
N LEU A 122 -13.55 4.52 4.87
CA LEU A 122 -12.50 3.61 5.32
C LEU A 122 -11.38 4.37 6.04
N LEU A 123 -10.97 5.51 5.48
CA LEU A 123 -9.98 6.40 6.08
C LEU A 123 -10.45 6.97 7.42
N LYS A 124 -11.66 7.56 7.46
CA LYS A 124 -12.22 8.20 8.67
C LYS A 124 -12.34 7.23 9.84
N ASN A 125 -12.63 5.96 9.55
CA ASN A 125 -12.82 4.93 10.57
C ASN A 125 -11.55 4.09 10.83
N GLY A 126 -10.42 4.43 10.19
CA GLY A 126 -9.13 3.76 10.43
C GLY A 126 -9.08 2.33 9.93
N PHE A 127 -9.80 2.00 8.85
CA PHE A 127 -9.67 0.73 8.14
C PHE A 127 -8.44 0.70 7.21
N ILE A 128 -8.04 1.87 6.73
CA ILE A 128 -6.89 2.12 5.84
C ILE A 128 -6.15 3.37 6.33
N GLU A 129 -4.92 3.54 5.90
CA GLU A 129 -4.12 4.74 6.11
C GLU A 129 -4.22 5.68 4.90
N GLY A 130 -4.00 6.97 5.15
CA GLY A 130 -4.01 7.97 4.10
C GLY A 130 -3.08 9.13 4.38
N ARG A 131 -2.33 9.54 3.35
CA ARG A 131 -1.41 10.68 3.38
C ARG A 131 -1.91 11.75 2.41
N LYS A 132 -2.05 12.99 2.90
CA LYS A 132 -2.44 14.12 2.05
C LYS A 132 -1.23 14.60 1.25
N ILE A 133 -1.30 14.54 -0.07
CA ILE A 133 -0.28 15.03 -1.00
C ILE A 133 -0.92 16.10 -1.89
N GLY A 134 -0.62 17.36 -1.58
CA GLY A 134 -1.25 18.51 -2.24
C GLY A 134 -2.77 18.52 -2.05
N ARG A 135 -3.51 18.38 -3.15
CA ARG A 135 -4.99 18.33 -3.18
C ARG A 135 -5.56 16.91 -3.13
N ARG A 136 -4.71 15.88 -3.10
CA ARG A 136 -5.12 14.47 -3.17
C ARG A 136 -4.75 13.72 -1.88
N PHE A 137 -5.35 12.55 -1.72
CA PHE A 137 -5.00 11.58 -0.70
C PHE A 137 -4.44 10.34 -1.37
N GLU A 138 -3.25 9.95 -0.93
CA GLU A 138 -2.66 8.65 -1.20
C GLU A 138 -3.12 7.69 -0.10
N TYR A 139 -3.56 6.50 -0.46
CA TYR A 139 -4.13 5.50 0.44
C TYR A 139 -3.27 4.25 0.48
N THR A 140 -3.21 3.59 1.64
CA THR A 140 -2.50 2.31 1.83
C THR A 140 -3.23 1.43 2.83
N LEU A 141 -3.03 0.11 2.74
CA LEU A 141 -3.48 -0.82 3.77
C LEU A 141 -2.63 -0.66 5.04
N ILE A 142 -3.25 -0.83 6.20
CA ILE A 142 -2.53 -0.74 7.48
C ILE A 142 -1.66 -1.99 7.62
N GLY A 143 -0.35 -1.78 7.76
CA GLY A 143 0.64 -2.85 7.90
C GLY A 143 1.06 -3.52 6.59
N ALA A 144 0.73 -2.91 5.44
CA ALA A 144 1.34 -3.23 4.15
C ALA A 144 2.76 -2.65 4.03
#